data_AF-A0AAJ1UDT7-F1
#
_entry.id   AF-A0AAJ1UDT7-F1
#
_cell.length_a   1.000
_cell.length_b   1.000
_cell.length_c   1.000
_cell.angle_alpha   90.00
_cell.angle_beta   90.00
_cell.angle_gamma   90.00
#
_symmetry.space_group_name_H-M   'P 1'
#
loop_
_entity.id
_entity.type
_entity.pdbx_description
1 polymer ?
#
loop_
_entity_poly.entity_id
_entity_poly.type
_entity_poly.pdbx_seq_one_letter_code
_entity_poly.pdbx_strand_id
1 'polypeptide(L)' 'MYKIQVLPFDEALVQLSKLIENYKTIHNIYSKNKQKGINDEAIENELINLRRDISKYTGEQTIESAIKMLNEHMK' A
#
# COMPACT_ATOMS: atom_id res chain seq x y z
N MET A 1 16.14 9.09 -20.10
CA MET A 1 15.10 10.01 -19.58
C MET A 1 13.97 9.19 -19.00
N TYR A 2 13.83 9.14 -17.68
CA TYR A 2 12.64 8.54 -17.06
C TYR A 2 11.47 9.51 -17.29
N LYS A 3 10.53 9.14 -18.17
CA LYS A 3 9.26 9.87 -18.31
C LYS A 3 8.48 9.65 -17.03
N ILE A 4 8.38 10.68 -16.19
CA ILE A 4 7.43 10.71 -15.08
C ILE A 4 6.05 10.68 -15.76
N GLN A 5 5.39 9.52 -15.73
CA GLN A 5 3.97 9.44 -16.05
C GLN A 5 3.24 10.22 -14.97
N VAL A 6 2.85 11.45 -15.29
CA VAL A 6 1.94 12.22 -14.46
C VAL A 6 0.56 11.61 -14.71
N LEU A 7 0.18 10.64 -13.88
CA LEU A 7 -1.19 10.13 -13.89
C LEU A 7 -2.14 11.28 -13.53
N PRO A 8 -3.32 11.38 -14.17
CA PRO A 8 -4.39 12.24 -13.69
C PRO A 8 -4.63 11.96 -12.20
N PHE A 9 -4.88 13.01 -11.43
CA PHE A 9 -5.01 12.94 -9.97
C PHE A 9 -6.02 11.85 -9.53
N ASP A 10 -7.15 11.73 -10.24
CA ASP A 10 -8.17 10.71 -9.98
C ASP A 10 -7.66 9.28 -10.23
N GLU A 11 -6.84 9.06 -11.27
CA GLU A 11 -6.26 7.74 -11.55
C GLU A 11 -5.22 7.36 -10.50
N ALA A 12 -4.43 8.33 -10.01
CA ALA A 12 -3.48 8.12 -8.94
C ALA A 12 -4.18 7.74 -7.62
N LEU A 13 -5.29 8.40 -7.29
CA LEU A 13 -6.12 8.08 -6.11
C LEU A 13 -6.74 6.68 -6.21
N VAL A 14 -7.27 6.31 -7.38
CA VAL A 14 -7.83 4.96 -7.62
C VAL A 14 -6.75 3.87 -7.53
N GLN A 15 -5.53 4.13 -7.99
CA GLN A 15 -4.43 3.18 -7.84
C GLN A 15 -3.98 3.07 -6.39
N LEU A 16 -3.87 4.21 -5.68
CA LEU A 16 -3.53 4.24 -4.26
C LEU A 16 -4.56 3.47 -3.41
N SER A 17 -5.86 3.62 -3.69
CA SER A 17 -6.91 2.90 -2.95
C SER A 17 -6.80 1.38 -3.14
N LYS A 18 -6.55 0.91 -4.37
CA LYS A 18 -6.31 -0.52 -4.67
C LYS A 18 -5.08 -1.06 -3.96
N LEU A 19 -3.97 -0.29 -3.94
CA LEU A 19 -2.76 -0.70 -3.23
C LEU A 19 -2.99 -0.82 -1.73
N ILE A 20 -3.72 0.12 -1.13
CA ILE A 20 -4.10 0.09 0.28
C ILE A 20 -4.99 -1.13 0.58
N GLU A 21 -5.95 -1.44 -0.28
CA GLU A 21 -6.82 -2.61 -0.12
C GLU A 21 -6.05 -3.93 -0.20
N ASN A 22 -5.15 -4.04 -1.17
CA ASN A 22 -4.23 -5.18 -1.31
C ASN A 22 -3.36 -5.32 -0.06
N TYR A 23 -2.76 -4.23 0.43
CA TYR A 23 -1.96 -4.23 1.65
C TYR A 23 -2.76 -4.74 2.85
N LYS A 24 -4.01 -4.27 3.04
CA LYS A 24 -4.88 -4.73 4.14
C LYS A 24 -5.16 -6.24 4.05
N THR A 25 -5.44 -6.73 2.85
CA THR A 25 -5.73 -8.14 2.60
C THR A 25 -4.52 -9.02 2.93
N ILE A 26 -3.36 -8.69 2.37
CA ILE A 26 -2.12 -9.43 2.59
C ILE A 26 -1.69 -9.34 4.06
N HIS A 27 -1.83 -8.17 4.70
CA HIS A 27 -1.47 -8.00 6.11
C HIS A 27 -2.35 -8.86 7.03
N ASN A 28 -3.64 -9.02 6.70
CA ASN A 28 -4.52 -9.92 7.43
C ASN A 28 -4.08 -11.38 7.31
N ILE A 29 -3.66 -11.81 6.12
CA ILE A 29 -3.12 -13.17 5.88
C ILE A 29 -1.81 -13.35 6.67
N TYR A 30 -0.88 -12.40 6.57
CA TYR A 30 0.38 -12.40 7.32
C TYR A 30 0.12 -12.53 8.82
N SER A 31 -0.78 -11.71 9.37
CA SER A 31 -1.14 -11.72 10.79
C SER A 31 -1.68 -13.09 11.22
N LYS A 32 -2.57 -13.70 10.43
CA LYS A 32 -3.09 -15.04 10.68
C LYS A 32 -2.00 -16.12 10.61
N ASN A 33 -1.10 -16.04 9.64
CA ASN A 33 0.02 -16.99 9.51
C ASN A 33 0.98 -16.87 10.70
N LYS A 34 1.31 -15.64 11.09
CA LYS A 34 2.15 -15.34 12.25
C LYS A 34 1.55 -15.84 13.56
N GLN A 35 0.23 -15.70 13.76
CA GLN A 35 -0.47 -16.28 14.92
C GLN A 35 -0.40 -17.80 14.95
N LYS A 36 -0.31 -18.45 13.78
CA LYS A 36 -0.12 -19.91 13.66
C LYS A 36 1.34 -20.33 13.75
N GLY A 37 2.27 -19.40 13.96
CA GLY A 37 3.72 -19.67 13.97
C GLY A 37 4.31 -19.97 12.58
N ILE A 38 3.56 -19.71 11.51
CA ILE A 38 4.04 -19.87 10.13
C ILE A 38 4.80 -18.60 9.75
N ASN A 39 6.10 -18.73 9.50
CA ASN A 39 6.88 -17.65 8.93
C ASN A 39 6.76 -17.68 7.41
N ASP A 40 6.09 -16.69 6.83
CA ASP A 40 5.84 -16.59 5.40
C ASP A 40 6.59 -15.39 4.84
N GLU A 41 7.88 -15.62 4.56
CA GLU A 41 8.83 -14.61 4.07
C GLU A 41 8.38 -14.00 2.73
N ALA A 42 7.67 -14.78 1.90
CA ALA A 42 7.12 -14.27 0.64
C ALA A 42 6.06 -13.19 0.90
N ILE A 43 5.15 -13.44 1.85
CA ILE A 43 4.13 -12.47 2.26
C ILE A 43 4.76 -11.24 2.91
N GLU A 44 5.81 -11.43 3.72
CA GLU A 44 6.52 -10.30 4.35
C GLU A 44 7.19 -9.39 3.31
N ASN A 45 7.86 -9.99 2.32
CA ASN A 45 8.44 -9.24 1.20
C ASN A 45 7.38 -8.51 0.38
N GLU A 46 6.23 -9.14 0.15
CA GLU A 46 5.13 -8.51 -0.58
C GLU A 46 4.55 -7.30 0.18
N LEU A 47 4.43 -7.39 1.51
CA LEU A 47 4.04 -6.25 2.35
C LEU A 47 5.04 -5.09 2.29
N ILE A 48 6.34 -5.39 2.22
CA ILE A 48 7.39 -4.39 2.06
C ILE A 48 7.28 -3.72 0.68
N ASN A 49 7.05 -4.50 -0.38
CA ASN A 49 6.87 -3.97 -1.74
C ASN A 49 5.64 -3.06 -1.82
N LEU A 50 4.50 -3.48 -1.27
CA LEU A 50 3.28 -2.69 -1.23
C LEU A 50 3.46 -1.38 -0.44
N ARG A 51 4.17 -1.43 0.69
CA ARG A 51 4.53 -0.21 1.45
C ARG A 51 5.34 0.76 0.62
N ARG A 52 6.34 0.27 -0.10
CA ARG A 52 7.18 1.10 -0.97
C ARG A 52 6.37 1.70 -2.11
N ASP A 53 5.46 0.95 -2.71
CA ASP A 53 4.63 1.47 -3.79
C ASP A 53 3.63 2.51 -3.31
N ILE A 54 2.94 2.27 -2.18
CA ILE A 54 2.06 3.26 -1.54
C ILE A 54 2.81 4.56 -1.20
N SER A 55 4.04 4.44 -0.71
CA SER A 55 4.89 5.60 -0.40
C SER A 55 5.24 6.42 -1.64
N LYS A 56 5.42 5.79 -2.82
CA LYS A 56 5.64 6.52 -4.08
C LYS A 56 4.46 7.39 -4.49
N TYR A 57 3.23 6.96 -4.18
CA TYR A 57 2.02 7.70 -4.52
C TYR A 57 1.70 8.83 -3.53
N THR A 58 2.08 8.67 -2.27
CA THR A 58 1.70 9.59 -1.19
C THR A 58 2.84 10.48 -0.69
N GLY A 59 4.09 10.07 -0.89
CA GLY A 59 5.25 10.66 -0.22
C GLY A 59 5.32 10.36 1.28
N GLU A 60 4.36 9.59 1.82
CA GLU A 60 4.24 9.31 3.24
C GLU A 60 5.17 8.17 3.68
N GLN A 61 5.68 8.30 4.91
CA GLN A 61 6.59 7.31 5.50
C GLN A 61 5.86 6.11 6.13
N THR A 62 4.57 6.27 6.46
CA THR A 62 3.75 5.23 7.08
C THR A 62 2.48 4.96 6.28
N ILE A 63 1.99 3.72 6.36
CA ILE A 63 0.72 3.34 5.73
C ILE A 63 -0.46 4.09 6.36
N GLU A 64 -0.41 4.39 7.66
CA GLU A 64 -1.49 5.10 8.35
C GLU A 64 -1.63 6.52 7.84
N SER A 65 -0.52 7.23 7.62
CA SER A 65 -0.55 8.56 7.00
C SER A 65 -1.05 8.49 5.56
N ALA A 66 -0.62 7.50 4.77
CA ALA A 66 -1.11 7.30 3.41
C ALA A 66 -2.63 7.06 3.36
N ILE A 67 -3.17 6.26 4.29
CA ILE A 67 -4.62 6.02 4.41
C ILE A 67 -5.35 7.30 4.81
N LYS A 68 -4.80 8.07 5.76
CA LYS A 68 -5.41 9.34 6.18
C LYS A 68 -5.48 10.33 5.01
N MET A 69 -4.39 10.50 4.28
CA MET A 69 -4.32 11.35 3.10
C MET A 69 -5.35 10.93 2.05
N LEU A 70 -5.46 9.63 1.75
CA LEU A 70 -6.46 9.11 0.82
C LEU A 70 -7.89 9.45 1.29
N ASN A 71 -8.20 9.25 2.56
CA ASN A 71 -9.52 9.53 3.13
C ASN A 71 -9.87 11.02 3.12
N GLU A 72 -8.89 11.91 3.28
CA GLU A 72 -9.10 13.36 3.20
C GLU A 72 -9.40 13.84 1.77
N HIS A 73 -8.85 13.18 0.75
CA HIS A 73 -9.07 13.54 -0.66
C HIS A 73 -10.31 12.90 -1.29
N MET A 74 -10.87 11.84 -0.70
CA MET A 74 -12.11 11.19 -1.18
C MET A 74 -13.40 11.74 -0.54
N LYS A 75 -13.30 12.83 0.24
CA LYS A 75 -14.42 13.41 1.02
C LYS A 75 -14.96 14.67 0.36
#